data_AF-A0A1I3ID28-F1
#
_entry.id   AF-A0A1I3ID28-F1
#
_cell.length_a   1.000
_cell.length_b   1.000
_cell.length_c   1.000
_cell.angle_alpha   90.00
_cell.angle_beta   90.00
_cell.angle_gamma   90.00
#
_symmetry.space_group_name_H-M   'P 1'
#
loop_
_entity.id
_entity.type
_entity.pdbx_description
1 polymer ?
#
loop_
_entity_poly.entity_id
_entity_poly.type
_entity_poly.pdbx_seq_one_letter_code
_entity_poly.pdbx_strand_id
1 'polypeptide(L)'
;MFLLSNELSAQDNIPAQSYEWRTAASAPLGAEEVIGVSTKDKFYMFGGLGLNWEPLGMVMEYDPKTDKWTRKNDMPVKLHHMALTSVEGKIYMFGGFSMPKEGQDVGTGYG
;
A
#
# COMPACT_ATOMS: atom_id res chain seq x y z
N MET A 1 6.81 2.36 9.15
CA MET A 1 8.20 1.89 9.26
C MET A 1 8.49 1.10 8.00
N PHE A 2 9.49 1.49 7.19
CA PHE A 2 9.76 0.88 5.88
C PHE A 2 11.17 0.31 5.84
N LEU A 3 11.29 -0.90 5.29
CA LEU A 3 12.56 -1.47 4.85
C LEU A 3 12.87 -0.90 3.47
N LEU A 4 14.06 -0.34 3.26
CA LEU A 4 14.56 -0.05 1.91
C LEU A 4 15.68 -1.06 1.64
N SER A 5 15.33 -2.18 0.98
CA SER A 5 16.32 -3.12 0.48
C SER A 5 16.75 -2.71 -0.93
N ASN A 6 18.06 -2.66 -1.18
CA ASN A 6 18.58 -2.85 -2.52
C ASN A 6 18.95 -4.35 -2.64
N GLU A 7 18.19 -5.04 -3.49
CA GLU A 7 18.42 -6.39 -4.04
C GLU A 7 18.49 -7.59 -3.08
N LEU A 8 17.68 -8.61 -3.40
CA LEU A 8 17.85 -9.99 -2.95
C LEU A 8 18.44 -10.77 -4.14
N SER A 9 19.67 -11.26 -4.02
CA SER A 9 20.27 -12.19 -4.97
C SER A 9 20.85 -13.39 -4.23
N ALA A 10 20.45 -14.59 -4.66
CA ALA A 10 21.02 -15.86 -4.25
C ALA A 10 22.33 -16.09 -5.01
N GLN A 11 23.44 -15.60 -4.48
CA GLN A 11 24.79 -16.01 -4.91
C GLN A 11 25.71 -16.09 -3.69
N ASP A 12 26.31 -17.27 -3.49
CA ASP A 12 27.00 -17.71 -2.27
C ASP A 12 28.33 -16.98 -1.96
N ASN A 13 28.57 -15.76 -2.45
CA ASN A 13 29.86 -15.08 -2.27
C ASN A 13 29.85 -13.55 -2.27
N ILE A 14 28.72 -12.91 -1.89
CA ILE A 14 28.72 -11.47 -1.58
C ILE A 14 29.05 -11.30 -0.09
N PRO A 15 30.04 -10.47 0.32
CA PRO A 15 30.23 -10.15 1.73
C PRO A 15 28.91 -9.62 2.29
N ALA A 16 28.46 -10.15 3.42
CA ALA A 16 27.16 -9.81 4.00
C ALA A 16 27.00 -8.28 4.06
N GLN A 17 26.16 -7.72 3.19
CA GLN A 17 25.76 -6.33 3.29
C GLN A 17 25.06 -6.18 4.64
N SER A 18 25.54 -5.27 5.49
CA SER A 18 24.84 -4.94 6.71
C SER A 18 23.56 -4.19 6.32
N TYR A 19 22.41 -4.82 6.52
CA TYR A 19 21.11 -4.19 6.38
C TYR A 19 20.74 -3.52 7.70
N GLU A 20 20.56 -2.21 7.68
CA GLU A 20 20.16 -1.45 8.86
C GLU A 20 18.74 -0.93 8.69
N TRP A 21 17.96 -1.05 9.76
CA TRP A 21 16.68 -0.37 9.85
C TRP A 21 16.93 1.13 10.00
N ARG A 22 16.23 1.92 9.19
CA ARG A 22 16.19 3.37 9.34
C ARG A 22 14.76 3.86 9.38
N THR A 23 14.55 4.93 10.14
CA THR A 23 13.28 5.65 10.13
C THR A 23 13.20 6.47 8.84
N ALA A 24 12.17 6.21 8.04
CA ALA A 24 11.76 7.05 6.92
C ALA A 24 10.73 8.09 7.41
N ALA A 25 10.47 9.12 6.59
CA ALA A 25 9.41 10.08 6.86
C ALA A 25 8.08 9.39 7.18
N SER A 26 7.42 9.84 8.24
CA SER A 26 6.11 9.34 8.65
C SER A 26 5.09 9.56 7.55
N ALA A 27 4.27 8.54 7.27
CA ALA A 27 3.12 8.72 6.40
C ALA A 27 2.19 9.78 7.03
N PRO A 28 1.70 10.77 6.25
CA PRO A 28 1.00 11.94 6.78
C PRO A 28 -0.40 11.63 7.32
N LEU A 29 -0.93 10.42 7.09
CA LEU A 29 -2.25 9.99 7.54
C LEU A 29 -2.12 8.60 8.17
N GLY A 30 -2.44 8.52 9.47
CA GLY A 30 -2.65 7.25 10.15
C GLY A 30 -3.98 6.66 9.72
N ALA A 31 -3.94 5.54 9.00
CA ALA A 31 -5.11 4.77 8.65
C ALA A 31 -4.79 3.29 8.84
N GLU A 32 -5.76 2.53 9.31
CA GLU A 32 -5.70 1.07 9.33
C GLU A 32 -5.96 0.53 7.91
N GLU A 33 -5.67 -0.74 7.66
CA GLU A 33 -6.00 -1.40 6.39
C GLU A 33 -5.42 -0.71 5.15
N VAL A 34 -4.23 -0.14 5.32
CA VAL A 34 -3.42 0.36 4.22
C VAL A 34 -2.53 -0.75 3.68
N ILE A 35 -2.44 -0.84 2.36
CA ILE A 35 -1.64 -1.86 1.67
C ILE A 35 -0.54 -1.18 0.87
N GLY A 36 0.69 -1.65 1.09
CA GLY A 36 1.90 -1.14 0.45
C GLY A 36 2.29 -1.92 -0.80
N VAL A 37 2.75 -1.23 -1.83
CA VAL A 37 3.34 -1.84 -3.02
C VAL A 37 4.45 -0.98 -3.59
N SER A 38 5.61 -1.60 -3.86
CA SER A 38 6.71 -0.95 -4.57
C SER A 38 6.53 -1.10 -6.08
N THR A 39 6.80 -0.04 -6.84
CA THR A 39 6.87 -0.11 -8.30
C THR A 39 7.92 0.86 -8.80
N LYS A 40 8.79 0.39 -9.70
CA LYS A 40 9.96 1.13 -10.18
C LYS A 40 10.83 1.63 -9.00
N ASP A 41 10.94 2.94 -8.82
CA ASP A 41 11.76 3.60 -7.79
C ASP A 41 10.93 4.27 -6.69
N LYS A 42 9.64 3.93 -6.58
CA LYS A 42 8.71 4.51 -5.61
C LYS A 42 7.99 3.43 -4.82
N PHE A 43 7.50 3.81 -3.66
CA PHE A 43 6.57 3.02 -2.86
C PHE A 43 5.20 3.69 -2.88
N TYR A 44 4.13 2.91 -2.97
CA TYR A 44 2.77 3.41 -2.91
C TYR A 44 2.01 2.72 -1.78
N MET A 45 1.10 3.48 -1.18
CA MET A 45 0.21 3.01 -0.13
C MET A 45 -1.23 3.29 -0.56
N PHE A 46 -2.08 2.27 -0.60
CA PHE A 46 -3.48 2.34 -1.00
C PHE A 46 -4.41 1.92 0.13
N GLY A 47 -5.69 2.30 0.03
CA GLY A 47 -6.74 1.84 0.92
C GLY A 47 -6.97 2.80 2.08
N GLY A 48 -6.86 2.29 3.30
CA GLY A 48 -7.19 3.04 4.49
C GLY A 48 -8.64 2.80 4.92
N LEU A 49 -8.83 2.57 6.21
CA LEU A 49 -10.12 2.46 6.86
C LEU A 49 -10.29 3.60 7.86
N GLY A 50 -11.33 4.41 7.65
CA GLY A 50 -11.70 5.52 8.51
C GLY A 50 -12.61 5.10 9.67
N LEU A 51 -13.12 6.10 10.38
CA LEU A 51 -14.14 5.88 11.40
C LEU A 51 -15.37 5.20 10.80
N ASN A 52 -16.08 4.43 11.62
CA ASN A 52 -17.28 3.68 11.21
C ASN A 52 -17.05 2.69 10.04
N TRP A 53 -15.83 2.16 9.91
CA TRP A 53 -15.48 1.20 8.86
C TRP A 53 -15.62 1.75 7.43
N GLU A 54 -15.53 3.06 7.23
CA GLU A 54 -15.59 3.65 5.90
C GLU A 54 -14.25 3.48 5.17
N PRO A 55 -14.17 2.74 4.03
CA PRO A 55 -12.97 2.72 3.23
C PRO A 55 -12.68 4.12 2.68
N LEU A 56 -11.44 4.57 2.84
CA LEU A 56 -11.03 5.93 2.49
C LEU A 56 -10.71 6.09 1.00
N GLY A 57 -10.27 5.01 0.33
CA GLY A 57 -9.80 5.12 -1.04
C GLY A 57 -8.48 5.87 -1.19
N MET A 58 -7.71 6.03 -0.11
CA MET A 58 -6.51 6.88 -0.09
C MET A 58 -5.42 6.29 -0.99
N VAL A 59 -4.69 7.16 -1.70
CA VAL A 59 -3.48 6.80 -2.43
C VAL A 59 -2.34 7.76 -2.08
N MET A 60 -1.26 7.21 -1.50
CA MET A 60 -0.05 7.95 -1.17
C MET A 60 1.14 7.38 -1.94
N GLU A 61 1.99 8.26 -2.45
CA GLU A 61 3.26 7.93 -3.10
C GLU A 61 4.41 8.37 -2.20
N TYR A 62 5.33 7.48 -1.90
CA TYR A 62 6.58 7.76 -1.22
C TYR A 62 7.73 7.75 -2.21
N ASP A 63 8.52 8.81 -2.15
CA ASP A 63 9.78 8.95 -2.89
C ASP A 63 10.97 8.73 -1.94
N PRO A 64 11.67 7.58 -2.03
CA PRO A 64 12.84 7.30 -1.20
C PRO A 64 14.02 8.24 -1.45
N LYS A 65 14.09 8.89 -2.63
CA LYS A 65 15.19 9.82 -2.96
C LYS A 65 15.07 11.15 -2.21
N THR A 66 13.83 11.57 -1.94
CA THR A 66 13.55 12.84 -1.27
C THR A 66 13.02 12.67 0.15
N ASP A 67 12.79 11.41 0.56
CA ASP A 67 12.18 11.02 1.83
C ASP A 67 10.84 11.74 2.07
N LYS A 68 9.98 11.75 1.05
CA LYS A 68 8.72 12.50 1.06
C LYS A 68 7.54 11.69 0.59
N TRP A 69 6.40 11.97 1.22
CA TRP A 69 5.09 11.48 0.81
C TRP A 69 4.34 12.53 -0.01
N THR A 70 3.66 12.08 -1.06
CA THR A 70 2.79 12.90 -1.91
C THR A 70 1.42 12.23 -2.02
N ARG A 71 0.34 12.96 -1.74
CA ARG A 71 -1.04 12.48 -1.96
C ARG A 71 -1.30 12.41 -3.48
N LYS A 72 -1.84 11.29 -3.94
CA LYS A 72 -2.29 11.11 -5.33
C LYS A 72 -3.82 11.15 -5.38
N ASN A 73 -4.37 11.03 -6.59
CA ASN A 73 -5.81 10.87 -6.75
C ASN A 73 -6.28 9.61 -6.03
N ASP A 74 -7.42 9.72 -5.37
CA ASP A 74 -8.03 8.61 -4.65
C ASP A 74 -8.47 7.49 -5.60
N MET A 75 -8.63 6.30 -5.05
CA MET A 75 -9.13 5.15 -5.78
C MET A 75 -10.54 5.45 -6.32
N PRO A 76 -10.85 5.09 -7.59
CA PRO A 76 -12.17 5.32 -8.16
C PRO A 76 -13.27 4.52 -7.46
N VAL A 77 -12.89 3.41 -6.81
CA VAL A 77 -13.74 2.63 -5.90
C VAL A 77 -13.00 2.57 -4.57
N LYS A 78 -13.65 3.05 -3.51
CA LYS A 78 -13.07 3.00 -2.15
C LYS A 78 -13.18 1.57 -1.62
N LEU A 79 -12.04 0.94 -1.39
CA LEU A 79 -11.91 -0.44 -0.94
C LEU A 79 -10.94 -0.52 0.25
N HIS A 80 -11.15 -1.50 1.12
CA HIS A 80 -10.20 -1.93 2.17
C HIS A 80 -9.94 -3.44 2.08
N HIS A 81 -8.92 -3.96 2.79
CA HIS A 81 -8.50 -5.37 2.74
C HIS A 81 -8.22 -5.90 1.31
N MET A 82 -7.67 -5.06 0.44
CA MET A 82 -7.34 -5.46 -0.94
C MET A 82 -6.02 -6.22 -0.97
N ALA A 83 -5.81 -7.04 -2.00
CA ALA A 83 -4.47 -7.49 -2.38
C ALA A 83 -3.90 -6.57 -3.46
N LEU A 84 -2.63 -6.19 -3.34
CA LEU A 84 -1.90 -5.41 -4.35
C LEU A 84 -0.69 -6.19 -4.87
N THR A 85 -0.39 -6.02 -6.15
CA THR A 85 0.89 -6.41 -6.73
C THR A 85 1.31 -5.42 -7.80
N SER A 86 2.60 -5.40 -8.14
CA SER A 86 3.11 -4.63 -9.27
C SER A 86 3.73 -5.54 -10.32
N VAL A 87 3.44 -5.24 -11.59
CA VAL A 87 4.00 -5.95 -12.75
C VAL A 87 4.33 -4.90 -13.81
N GLU A 88 5.57 -4.91 -14.30
CA GLU A 88 6.05 -4.02 -15.37
C GLU A 88 5.78 -2.53 -15.10
N GLY A 89 5.94 -2.10 -13.85
CA GLY A 89 5.74 -0.71 -13.49
C GLY A 89 4.28 -0.28 -13.31
N LYS A 90 3.32 -1.21 -13.44
CA LYS A 90 1.89 -1.00 -13.17
C LYS A 90 1.49 -1.67 -11.86
N ILE A 91 0.50 -1.10 -11.18
CA ILE A 91 -0.06 -1.63 -9.93
C ILE A 91 -1.42 -2.26 -10.24
N TYR A 92 -1.63 -3.47 -9.75
CA TYR A 92 -2.87 -4.24 -9.88
C TYR A 92 -3.45 -4.48 -8.50
N MET A 93 -4.78 -4.45 -8.43
CA MET A 93 -5.55 -4.54 -7.20
C MET A 93 -6.60 -5.63 -7.36
N PHE A 94 -6.74 -6.49 -6.35
CA PHE A 94 -7.66 -7.62 -6.36
C PHE A 94 -8.48 -7.67 -5.07
N GLY A 95 -9.77 -7.98 -5.23
CA GLY A 95 -10.71 -8.14 -4.12
C GLY A 95 -10.87 -6.87 -3.28
N GLY A 96 -11.07 -7.07 -1.98
CA GLY A 96 -11.35 -6.01 -1.02
C GLY A 96 -12.84 -5.77 -0.81
N PHE A 97 -13.15 -5.00 0.23
CA PHE A 97 -14.52 -4.71 0.66
C PHE A 97 -14.83 -3.22 0.46
N SER A 98 -16.02 -2.95 -0.06
CA SER A 98 -16.62 -1.62 -0.10
C SER A 98 -17.76 -1.56 0.92
N MET A 99 -18.14 -0.35 1.32
CA MET A 99 -19.41 -0.18 2.03
C MET A 99 -20.58 -0.63 1.16
N PRO A 100 -21.64 -1.21 1.76
CA PRO A 100 -22.87 -1.49 1.04
C PRO A 100 -23.39 -0.18 0.43
N LYS A 101 -23.84 -0.24 -0.82
CA LYS A 101 -24.61 0.88 -1.37
C LYS A 101 -25.94 0.92 -0.64
N GLU A 102 -26.40 2.12 -0.27
CA GLU A 102 -27.71 2.31 0.34
C GLU A 102 -28.79 1.56 -0.47
N GLY A 103 -29.56 0.70 0.20
CA GLY A 103 -30.59 -0.13 -0.42
C GLY A 103 -30.14 -1.48 -0.99
N GLN A 104 -28.87 -1.89 -0.81
CA GLN A 104 -28.44 -3.26 -1.08
C GLN A 104 -28.22 -4.02 0.23
N ASP A 105 -29.14 -4.93 0.56
CA ASP A 105 -28.90 -5.99 1.54
C ASP A 105 -27.72 -6.84 1.02
N VAL A 106 -26.53 -6.57 1.55
CA VAL A 106 -25.39 -7.48 1.36
C VAL A 106 -25.56 -8.60 2.38
N GLY A 107 -26.35 -9.61 1.99
CA GLY A 107 -26.34 -10.89 2.67
C GLY A 107 -24.89 -11.31 2.91
N THR A 108 -24.56 -11.58 4.17
CA THR A 108 -23.19 -11.93 4.61
C THR A 108 -22.74 -13.18 3.87
N GLY A 109 -22.06 -12.99 2.75
CA GLY A 109 -21.53 -14.05 1.90
C GLY A 109 -20.03 -13.90 1.78
N TYR A 110 -19.30 -14.47 2.74
CA TYR A 110 -17.92 -14.89 2.50
C TYR A 110 -17.94 -15.92 1.36
N GLY A 111 -17.21 -15.65 0.28
CA GLY A 111 -16.97 -16.56 -0.83
C GLY A 111 -15.54 -16.41 -1.32
#